data_AF-A0A286GG88-F1
#
_entry.id   AF-A0A286GG88-F1
#
_cell.length_a   1.000
_cell.length_b   1.000
_cell.length_c   1.000
_cell.angle_alpha   90.00
_cell.angle_beta   90.00
_cell.angle_gamma   90.00
#
_symmetry.space_group_name_H-M   'P 1'
#
loop_
_entity.id
_entity.type
_entity.pdbx_description
1 polymer ?
#
loop_
_entity_poly.entity_id
_entity_poly.type
_entity_poly.pdbx_seq_one_letter_code
_entity_poly.pdbx_strand_id
1 'polypeptide(L)' 'MQYGDLKNLINRAMEDARRSGRDSLAARRAAVRAVMAVRPDLSPWEAQDAVSGCSDGSHA' A
#
# COMPACT_ATOMS: atom_id res chain seq x y z
N MET A 1 7.79 -3.33 14.45
CA MET A 1 7.49 -4.05 13.20
C MET A 1 8.37 -3.48 12.11
N GLN A 2 9.17 -4.31 11.45
CA GLN A 2 10.22 -3.85 10.53
C GLN A 2 9.57 -3.28 9.26
N TYR A 3 10.21 -2.27 8.67
CA TYR A 3 9.77 -1.60 7.43
C TYR A 3 9.53 -2.60 6.26
N GLY A 4 10.19 -3.76 6.30
CA GLY A 4 10.00 -4.87 5.35
C GLY A 4 8.59 -5.49 5.37
N ASP A 5 7.92 -5.57 6.52
CA ASP A 5 6.58 -6.12 6.64
C ASP A 5 5.53 -5.25 5.93
N LEU A 6 5.69 -3.92 6.02
CA LEU A 6 4.75 -2.97 5.43
C LEU A 6 4.79 -3.03 3.89
N LYS A 7 6.00 -3.07 3.32
CA LYS A 7 6.19 -3.18 1.87
C LYS A 7 5.62 -4.49 1.33
N ASN A 8 5.78 -5.59 2.08
CA ASN A 8 5.26 -6.89 1.71
C ASN A 8 3.72 -6.94 1.79
N LEU A 9 3.14 -6.32 2.81
CA LEU A 9 1.69 -6.16 2.97
C LEU A 9 1.09 -5.37 1.80
N ILE A 10 1.70 -4.24 1.42
CA ILE A 10 1.24 -3.39 0.33
C ILE A 10 1.30 -4.15 -1.00
N ASN A 11 2.43 -4.82 -1.29
CA ASN A 11 2.56 -5.63 -2.52
C ASN A 11 1.49 -6.72 -2.59
N ARG A 12 1.28 -7.46 -1.50
CA ARG A 12 0.28 -8.53 -1.44
C ARG A 12 -1.14 -8.00 -1.65
N ALA A 13 -1.48 -6.85 -1.05
CA ALA A 13 -2.78 -6.21 -1.25
C ALA A 13 -2.98 -5.72 -2.70
N MET A 14 -1.92 -5.21 -3.35
CA MET A 14 -2.00 -4.79 -4.75
C MET A 14 -2.06 -5.98 -5.72
N GLU A 15 -1.32 -7.06 -5.48
CA GLU A 15 -1.39 -8.28 -6.28
C GLU A 15 -2.77 -8.96 -6.19
N ASP A 16 -3.35 -9.02 -5.00
CA ASP A 16 -4.68 -9.59 -4.78
C ASP A 16 -5.77 -8.79 -5.52
N ALA A 17 -5.64 -7.46 -5.52
CA ALA A 17 -6.53 -6.58 -6.26
C ALA A 17 -6.33 -6.66 -7.78
N ARG A 18 -5.09 -6.80 -8.26
CA ARG A 18 -4.78 -7.07 -9.68
C ARG A 18 -5.39 -8.41 -10.14
N ARG A 19 -5.24 -9.48 -9.36
CA ARG A 19 -5.85 -10.78 -9.66
C ARG A 19 -7.38 -10.73 -9.67
N SER A 20 -7.98 -9.91 -8.80
CA SER A 20 -9.42 -9.72 -8.75
C SER A 20 -9.99 -8.89 -9.90
N GLY A 21 -9.16 -8.39 -10.83
CA GLY A 21 -9.61 -7.51 -11.93
C GLY A 21 -10.20 -6.18 -11.42
N ARG A 22 -9.92 -5.81 -10.17
CA ARG A 22 -10.43 -4.58 -9.58
C ARG A 22 -9.61 -3.41 -10.09
N ASP A 23 -10.31 -2.31 -10.34
CA ASP A 23 -9.76 -1.03 -10.73
C ASP A 23 -8.52 -0.67 -9.87
N SER A 24 -7.43 -0.27 -10.50
CA SER A 24 -6.15 0.06 -9.85
C SER A 24 -6.32 1.08 -8.72
N LEU A 25 -7.34 1.94 -8.82
CA LEU A 25 -7.71 2.90 -7.79
C LEU A 25 -8.29 2.22 -6.53
N ALA A 26 -9.13 1.21 -6.71
CA ALA A 26 -9.72 0.44 -5.62
C ALA A 26 -8.65 -0.38 -4.88
N ALA A 27 -7.72 -0.97 -5.63
CA ALA A 27 -6.54 -1.65 -5.10
C ALA A 27 -5.72 -0.72 -4.18
N ARG A 28 -5.41 0.47 -4.69
CA ARG A 28 -4.64 1.48 -3.96
C ARG A 28 -5.35 1.94 -2.69
N ARG A 29 -6.66 2.17 -2.74
CA ARG A 29 -7.46 2.51 -1.55
C ARG A 29 -7.47 1.41 -0.50
N ALA A 30 -7.55 0.15 -0.91
CA ALA A 30 -7.48 -1.00 0.00
C ALA A 30 -6.11 -1.09 0.67
N ALA A 31 -5.02 -0.93 -0.09
CA ALA A 31 -3.66 -0.90 0.45
C ALA A 31 -3.47 0.25 1.47
N VAL A 32 -3.97 1.46 1.19
CA VAL A 32 -3.89 2.60 2.12
C VAL A 32 -4.60 2.29 3.43
N ARG A 33 -5.81 1.70 3.37
CA ARG A 33 -6.54 1.30 4.59
C ARG A 33 -5.79 0.24 5.38
N ALA A 34 -5.15 -0.72 4.70
CA ALA A 34 -4.33 -1.74 5.36
C ALA A 34 -3.11 -1.12 6.06
N VAL A 35 -2.43 -0.16 5.40
CA VAL A 35 -1.30 0.59 6.01
C VAL A 35 -1.75 1.34 7.25
N MET A 36 -2.88 2.06 7.19
CA MET A 36 -3.43 2.78 8.34
C MET A 36 -3.83 1.85 9.49
N ALA A 37 -4.36 0.66 9.18
CA ALA A 37 -4.75 -0.31 10.20
C ALA A 37 -3.54 -0.88 10.96
N VAL A 38 -2.39 -1.03 10.28
CA VAL A 38 -1.15 -1.55 10.88
C VAL A 38 -0.30 -0.44 11.49
N ARG A 39 -0.42 0.79 10.98
CA ARG A 39 0.27 1.99 11.47
C ARG A 39 -0.76 3.12 11.67
N PRO A 40 -1.51 3.11 12.79
CA PRO A 40 -2.45 4.18 13.12
C PRO A 40 -1.75 5.52 13.36
N ASP A 41 -0.44 5.52 13.64
CA ASP A 41 0.39 6.73 13.75
C ASP A 41 0.58 7.48 12.42
N LEU A 42 0.35 6.82 11.28
CA LEU A 42 0.47 7.46 9.97
C LEU A 42 -0.77 8.26 9.62
N SER A 43 -0.55 9.50 9.21
CA SER A 43 -1.62 10.32 8.64
C SER A 43 -2.09 9.78 7.28
N PRO A 44 -3.33 10.10 6.86
CA PRO A 44 -3.88 9.63 5.59
C PRO A 44 -3.07 9.95 4.35
N TRP A 45 -2.38 11.09 4.37
CA TRP A 45 -1.51 11.49 3.29
C TRP A 45 -0.21 10.67 3.29
N GLU A 46 0.38 10.39 4.46
CA GLU A 46 1.58 9.54 4.57
C GLU A 46 1.31 8.08 4.20
N ALA A 47 0.15 7.55 4.59
CA ALA A 47 -0.26 6.20 4.18
C ALA A 47 -0.48 6.12 2.66
N GLN A 48 -1.02 7.17 2.04
CA GLN A 48 -1.13 7.26 0.58
C GLN A 48 0.23 7.38 -0.10
N ASP A 49 1.14 8.18 0.46
CA ASP A 49 2.50 8.34 -0.03
C ASP A 49 3.26 7.01 0.03
N ALA A 50 3.22 6.31 1.16
CA ALA A 50 3.84 5.00 1.34
C ALA A 50 3.33 3.93 0.35
N VAL A 51 2.04 3.94 0.03
CA VAL A 51 1.46 3.03 -0.98
C VAL A 51 1.86 3.45 -2.40
N SER A 52 1.97 4.75 -2.66
CA SER A 52 2.33 5.29 -3.97
C SER A 52 3.82 5.11 -4.27
N GLY A 53 4.69 5.39 -3.31
CA GLY A 53 6.14 5.14 -3.40
C GLY A 53 6.50 3.66 -3.47
N CYS A 54 5.59 2.76 -3.11
CA CYS A 54 5.78 1.31 -3.33
C CYS A 54 5.50 0.90 -4.79
N SER A 55 4.70 1.69 -5.52
CA SER A 55 4.46 1.50 -6.97
C SER A 55 5.57 2.12 -7.82
N ASP A 56 6.26 3.13 -7.28
CA ASP A 56 7.38 3.81 -7.92
C ASP A 56 8.71 3.21 -7.45
N GLY A 57 9.02 2.02 -7.97
CA GLY A 57 10.37 1.44 -7.85
C GLY A 57 11.37 2.13 -8.79
N SER A 58 11.37 3.46 -8.91
CA SER A 58 12.22 4.19 -9.86
C SER A 58 12.63 5.57 -9.36
N HIS A 59 13.24 5.65 -8.17
CA HIS A 59 14.24 6.67 -7.86
C HIS A 59 15.11 6.25 -6.68
N ALA A 60 16.13 5.45 -6.98
CA ALA A 60 17.40 5.36 -6.25
C ALA A 60 18.45 4.77 -7.21
#